data_AF-A0A7C5Q181-F1
#
_entry.id   AF-A0A7C5Q181-F1
#
_cell.length_a   1.000
_cell.length_b   1.000
_cell.length_c   1.000
_cell.angle_alpha   90.00
_cell.angle_beta   90.00
_cell.angle_gamma   90.00
#
_symmetry.space_group_name_H-M   'P 1'
#
loop_
_entity.id
_entity.type
_entity.pdbx_description
1 polymer ?
#
loop_
_entity_poly.entity_id
_entity_poly.type
_entity_poly.pdbx_seq_one_letter_code
_entity_poly.pdbx_strand_id
1 'polypeptide(L)'
;EWLLNAGDMLYLPPNVAHHGIAQDHKNKEGEEEHCLTASVGFRAPSVKTMVNDYIHFITESKQNEVRYRDNAPTRPEHHAEISEETVSQFIDYLEQGISIKREQVKQWLGQYCSDNKAFEGSCLDDQHVHYDELPDSSPHSRLIQSPYSHFLFSHSGQTSLLFVDGISYPVSKMFAEMICEDDQIDYQQLDNHATDGDRTVLLTLFNTGSLILSGDS
;
A
#
# COMPACT_ATOMS: atom_id res chain seq x y z
N GLU A 1 -31.55 4.33 19.42
CA GLU A 1 -32.22 3.82 18.21
C GLU A 1 -32.33 4.98 17.23
N TRP A 2 -31.97 4.78 15.98
CA TRP A 2 -31.98 5.80 14.93
C TRP A 2 -32.61 5.21 13.67
N LEU A 3 -33.42 6.02 12.97
CA LEU A 3 -33.92 5.73 11.64
C LEU A 3 -33.10 6.55 10.64
N LEU A 4 -32.53 5.89 9.63
CA LEU A 4 -31.72 6.52 8.60
C LEU A 4 -32.51 6.55 7.29
N ASN A 5 -32.52 7.71 6.62
CA ASN A 5 -33.07 7.91 5.29
C ASN A 5 -31.95 7.92 4.24
N ALA A 6 -32.33 7.94 2.96
CA ALA A 6 -31.38 8.08 1.87
C ALA A 6 -30.53 9.37 2.03
N GLY A 7 -29.21 9.20 2.07
CA GLY A 7 -28.24 10.29 2.27
C GLY A 7 -27.78 10.49 3.72
N ASP A 8 -28.43 9.87 4.71
CA ASP A 8 -27.98 9.93 6.10
C ASP A 8 -26.71 9.10 6.31
N MET A 9 -25.80 9.59 7.15
CA MET A 9 -24.56 8.90 7.51
C MET A 9 -24.50 8.63 9.02
N LEU A 10 -24.14 7.40 9.39
CA LEU A 10 -23.92 6.99 10.76
C LEU A 10 -22.44 6.64 10.97
N TYR A 11 -21.73 7.47 11.75
CA TYR A 11 -20.37 7.16 12.17
C TYR A 11 -20.38 6.29 13.43
N LEU A 12 -19.65 5.17 13.38
CA LEU A 12 -19.45 4.28 14.51
C LEU A 12 -17.95 4.17 14.82
N PRO A 13 -17.50 4.56 16.02
CA PRO A 13 -16.11 4.32 16.40
C PRO A 13 -15.87 2.82 16.64
N PRO A 14 -14.59 2.39 16.67
CA PRO A 14 -14.23 0.99 16.94
C PRO A 14 -14.86 0.46 18.24
N ASN A 15 -15.20 -0.83 18.25
CA ASN A 15 -15.79 -1.56 19.39
C ASN A 15 -17.19 -1.10 19.83
N VAL A 16 -17.94 -0.40 18.98
CA VAL A 16 -19.36 -0.11 19.21
C VAL A 16 -20.22 -1.20 18.56
N ALA A 17 -20.90 -1.98 19.41
CA ALA A 17 -21.89 -2.95 18.96
C ALA A 17 -23.05 -2.21 18.26
N HIS A 18 -23.41 -2.68 17.07
CA HIS A 18 -24.51 -2.14 16.29
C HIS A 18 -25.30 -3.29 15.65
N HIS A 19 -26.59 -3.04 15.44
CA HIS A 19 -27.50 -3.98 14.79
C HIS A 19 -28.46 -3.17 13.91
N GLY A 20 -28.29 -3.26 12.59
CA GLY A 20 -29.14 -2.60 11.61
C GLY A 20 -30.18 -3.57 11.06
N ILE A 21 -31.42 -3.12 10.95
CA ILE A 21 -32.52 -3.87 10.32
C ILE A 21 -33.12 -2.96 9.26
N ALA A 22 -33.25 -3.46 8.03
CA ALA A 22 -33.93 -2.75 6.95
C ALA A 22 -35.42 -2.59 7.30
N GLN A 23 -35.93 -1.37 7.18
CA GLN A 23 -37.35 -1.09 7.40
C GLN A 23 -38.11 -1.23 6.09
N ASP A 24 -39.33 -1.75 6.17
CA ASP A 24 -40.25 -1.77 5.04
C ASP A 24 -40.61 -0.31 4.68
N HIS A 25 -40.35 0.09 3.44
CA HIS A 25 -40.70 1.41 2.93
C HIS A 25 -41.43 1.28 1.59
N LYS A 26 -42.43 2.13 1.37
CA LYS A 26 -43.14 2.22 0.09
C LYS A 26 -43.14 3.65 -0.41
N ASN A 27 -42.86 3.83 -1.69
CA ASN A 27 -42.89 5.14 -2.33
C ASN A 27 -44.34 5.66 -2.46
N LYS A 28 -44.49 6.89 -2.97
CA LYS A 28 -45.82 7.53 -3.16
C LYS A 28 -46.72 6.78 -4.16
N GLU A 29 -46.14 5.93 -4.98
CA GLU A 29 -46.82 5.11 -6.00
C GLU A 29 -47.19 3.72 -5.45
N GLY A 30 -46.82 3.42 -4.21
CA GLY A 30 -47.14 2.17 -3.51
C GLY A 30 -46.16 1.03 -3.77
N GLU A 31 -45.05 1.30 -4.45
CA GLU A 31 -43.99 0.34 -4.74
C GLU A 31 -43.04 0.20 -3.56
N GLU A 32 -42.49 -1.00 -3.34
CA GLU A 32 -41.54 -1.26 -2.28
C GLU A 32 -40.16 -0.65 -2.61
N GLU A 33 -39.61 0.15 -1.69
CA GLU A 33 -38.25 0.66 -1.79
C GLU A 33 -37.31 -0.23 -0.99
N HIS A 34 -36.31 -0.79 -1.66
CA HIS A 34 -35.28 -1.61 -1.03
C HIS A 34 -34.18 -0.74 -0.41
N CYS A 35 -33.71 -1.13 0.78
CA CYS A 35 -32.63 -0.45 1.47
C CYS A 35 -31.26 -0.93 0.96
N LEU A 36 -30.37 0.02 0.61
CA LEU A 36 -28.95 -0.23 0.39
C LEU A 36 -28.14 0.52 1.46
N THR A 37 -27.13 -0.15 2.03
CA THR A 37 -26.19 0.47 2.98
C THR A 37 -24.77 0.38 2.42
N ALA A 38 -24.12 1.53 2.26
CA ALA A 38 -22.69 1.60 1.94
C ALA A 38 -21.88 1.77 3.23
N SER A 39 -20.98 0.82 3.52
CA SER A 39 -20.12 0.86 4.71
C SER A 39 -18.70 1.26 4.33
N VAL A 40 -18.23 2.39 4.86
CA VAL A 40 -16.85 2.85 4.69
C VAL A 40 -16.04 2.46 5.93
N GLY A 41 -15.22 1.43 5.80
CA GLY A 41 -14.38 0.91 6.88
C GLY A 41 -13.00 1.59 6.92
N PHE A 42 -12.51 1.89 8.13
CA PHE A 42 -11.14 2.34 8.34
C PHE A 42 -10.27 1.18 8.83
N ARG A 43 -8.99 1.15 8.40
CA ARG A 43 -8.03 0.14 8.82
C ARG A 43 -7.13 0.69 9.93
N ALA A 44 -6.96 -0.07 11.00
CA ALA A 44 -6.02 0.24 12.08
C ALA A 44 -5.37 -1.08 12.55
N PRO A 45 -4.16 -1.42 12.06
CA PRO A 45 -3.51 -2.66 12.43
C PRO A 45 -3.08 -2.66 13.89
N SER A 46 -3.09 -3.84 14.51
CA SER A 46 -2.52 -4.01 15.85
C SER A 46 -1.00 -3.88 15.82
N VAL A 47 -0.38 -3.53 16.95
CA VAL A 47 1.09 -3.54 17.09
C VAL A 47 1.67 -4.92 16.72
N LYS A 48 1.01 -6.01 17.12
CA LYS A 48 1.42 -7.38 16.75
C LYS A 48 1.44 -7.57 15.23
N THR A 49 0.41 -7.08 14.53
CA THR A 49 0.32 -7.15 13.07
C THR A 49 1.45 -6.35 12.43
N MET A 50 1.69 -5.11 12.89
CA MET A 50 2.76 -4.26 12.38
C MET A 50 4.15 -4.88 12.57
N VAL A 51 4.43 -5.43 13.76
CA VAL A 51 5.72 -6.07 14.07
C VAL A 51 5.97 -7.28 13.16
N ASN A 52 4.96 -8.15 13.00
CA ASN A 52 5.09 -9.34 12.15
C ASN A 52 5.36 -8.97 10.68
N ASP A 53 4.59 -8.00 10.16
CA ASP A 53 4.70 -7.56 8.77
C ASP A 53 6.04 -6.84 8.51
N TYR A 54 6.49 -5.99 9.43
CA TYR A 54 7.81 -5.35 9.34
C TYR A 54 8.96 -6.37 9.39
N ILE A 55 8.87 -7.38 10.26
CA ILE A 55 9.87 -8.47 10.31
C ILE A 55 9.92 -9.21 8.96
N HIS A 56 8.77 -9.52 8.37
CA HIS A 56 8.70 -10.14 7.06
C HIS A 56 9.43 -9.29 6.00
N PHE A 57 9.08 -8.00 5.92
CA PHE A 57 9.70 -7.04 4.99
C PHE A 57 11.24 -6.96 5.11
N ILE A 58 11.78 -6.88 6.33
CA ILE A 58 13.25 -6.81 6.51
C ILE A 58 13.96 -8.15 6.26
N THR A 59 13.23 -9.27 6.27
CA THR A 59 13.80 -10.60 5.97
C THR A 59 13.78 -10.91 4.48
N GLU A 60 12.78 -10.47 3.73
CA GLU A 60 12.73 -10.66 2.27
C GLU A 60 13.84 -9.90 1.53
N SER A 61 14.21 -8.71 2.02
CA SER A 61 15.24 -7.88 1.39
C SER A 61 16.69 -8.34 1.65
N LYS A 62 16.92 -9.19 2.66
CA LYS A 62 18.27 -9.60 3.08
C LYS A 62 18.73 -10.87 2.37
N GLN A 63 19.52 -10.70 1.31
CA GLN A 63 20.25 -11.81 0.66
C GLN A 63 21.40 -12.39 1.52
N ASN A 64 21.81 -11.70 2.60
CA ASN A 64 22.92 -12.13 3.44
C ASN A 64 22.44 -13.06 4.56
N GLU A 65 22.56 -14.38 4.34
CA GLU A 65 22.45 -15.41 5.37
C GLU A 65 23.68 -15.41 6.30
N VAL A 66 23.81 -14.40 7.16
CA VAL A 66 24.78 -14.46 8.25
C VAL A 66 24.30 -15.52 9.25
N ARG A 67 24.96 -16.68 9.25
CA ARG A 67 24.69 -17.75 10.21
C ARG A 67 25.34 -17.44 11.55
N TYR A 68 24.64 -17.77 12.62
CA TYR A 68 25.21 -17.78 13.97
C TYR A 68 26.51 -18.58 13.98
N ARG A 69 27.54 -18.04 14.65
CA ARG A 69 28.81 -18.71 14.89
C ARG A 69 29.22 -18.46 16.33
N ASP A 70 29.34 -19.54 17.09
CA ASP A 70 29.98 -19.50 18.39
C ASP A 70 31.50 -19.35 18.18
N ASN A 71 31.99 -18.11 18.25
CA ASN A 71 33.39 -17.79 18.00
C ASN A 71 34.28 -17.96 19.25
N ALA A 72 33.70 -18.18 20.43
CA ALA A 72 34.42 -18.29 21.69
C ALA A 72 33.77 -19.32 22.64
N PRO A 73 33.65 -20.59 22.23
CA PRO A 73 32.97 -21.61 23.03
C PRO A 73 33.69 -21.84 24.35
N THR A 74 33.00 -21.62 25.46
CA THR A 74 33.46 -21.97 26.81
C THR A 74 32.90 -23.33 27.22
N ARG A 75 33.64 -24.09 28.03
CA ARG A 75 33.11 -25.34 28.60
C ARG A 75 31.96 -25.02 29.56
N PRO A 76 30.74 -25.52 29.33
CA PRO A 76 29.63 -25.27 30.24
C PRO A 76 29.84 -26.02 31.56
N GLU A 77 29.39 -25.44 32.66
CA GLU A 77 29.37 -26.12 33.97
C GLU A 77 28.38 -27.28 33.97
N HIS A 78 27.20 -27.07 33.38
CA HIS A 78 26.21 -28.12 33.16
C HIS A 78 25.84 -28.23 31.67
N HIS A 79 25.98 -29.43 31.08
CA HIS A 79 25.83 -29.66 29.63
C HIS A 79 24.44 -29.33 29.05
N ALA A 80 23.40 -29.25 29.89
CA ALA A 80 22.02 -28.93 29.48
C ALA A 80 21.59 -27.50 29.84
N GLU A 81 22.47 -26.70 30.43
CA GLU A 81 22.20 -25.31 30.76
C GLU A 81 22.36 -24.42 29.52
N ILE A 82 21.41 -23.50 29.32
CA ILE A 82 21.59 -22.34 28.45
C ILE A 82 22.00 -21.21 29.38
N SER A 83 23.26 -20.82 29.32
CA SER A 83 23.78 -19.80 30.23
C SER A 83 23.20 -18.41 29.91
N GLU A 84 23.17 -17.52 30.90
CA GLU A 84 22.81 -16.11 30.70
C GLU A 84 23.69 -15.43 29.65
N GLU A 85 24.96 -15.87 29.51
CA GLU A 85 25.85 -15.41 28.45
C GLU A 85 25.35 -15.85 27.06
N THR A 86 24.96 -17.12 26.90
CA THR A 86 24.35 -17.59 25.64
C THR A 86 23.07 -16.83 25.32
N VAL A 87 22.18 -16.60 26.30
CA VAL A 87 20.96 -15.82 26.09
C VAL A 87 21.29 -14.40 25.62
N SER A 88 22.24 -13.74 26.27
CA SER A 88 22.67 -12.38 25.92
C SER A 88 23.24 -12.31 24.49
N GLN A 89 24.07 -13.27 24.09
CA GLN A 89 24.56 -13.36 22.72
C GLN A 89 23.42 -13.48 21.71
N PHE A 90 22.42 -14.32 21.98
CA PHE A 90 21.28 -14.49 21.07
C PHE A 90 20.41 -13.22 20.97
N ILE A 91 20.26 -12.46 22.06
CA ILE A 91 19.62 -11.15 22.03
C ILE A 91 20.38 -10.22 21.08
N ASP A 92 21.70 -10.11 21.20
CA ASP A 92 22.53 -9.27 20.32
C ASP A 92 22.40 -9.70 18.85
N TYR A 93 22.35 -10.99 18.56
CA TYR A 93 22.12 -11.52 17.20
C TYR A 93 20.75 -11.14 16.65
N LEU A 94 19.69 -11.23 17.48
CA LEU A 94 18.34 -10.84 17.09
C LEU A 94 18.25 -9.33 16.84
N GLU A 95 18.87 -8.50 17.68
CA GLU A 95 18.89 -7.04 17.52
C GLU A 95 19.60 -6.60 16.23
N GLN A 96 20.68 -7.28 15.83
CA GLN A 96 21.33 -7.07 14.53
C GLN A 96 20.37 -7.40 13.36
N GLY A 97 19.55 -8.44 13.53
CA GLY A 97 18.54 -8.85 12.56
C GLY A 97 17.37 -7.87 12.43
N ILE A 98 16.90 -7.30 13.54
CA ILE A 98 15.63 -6.57 13.68
C ILE A 98 15.83 -5.02 13.70
N SER A 99 16.97 -4.53 13.21
CA SER A 99 17.25 -3.08 13.19
C SER A 99 16.13 -2.24 12.55
N ILE A 100 15.63 -1.25 13.30
CA ILE A 100 14.61 -0.30 12.85
C ILE A 100 15.31 0.95 12.31
N LYS A 101 15.38 1.08 10.98
CA LYS A 101 15.97 2.25 10.31
C LYS A 101 14.86 3.10 9.69
N ARG A 102 14.96 4.43 9.84
CA ARG A 102 13.94 5.37 9.36
C ARG A 102 13.55 5.17 7.90
N GLU A 103 14.52 5.00 7.00
CA GLU A 103 14.23 4.80 5.57
C GLU A 103 13.59 3.44 5.28
N GLN A 104 13.95 2.38 6.03
CA GLN A 104 13.29 1.07 5.90
C GLN A 104 11.85 1.12 6.39
N VAL A 105 11.61 1.76 7.54
CA VAL A 105 10.26 1.96 8.07
C VAL A 105 9.41 2.79 7.13
N LYS A 106 9.98 3.85 6.53
CA LYS A 106 9.29 4.69 5.55
C LYS A 106 8.87 3.87 4.32
N GLN A 107 9.78 3.07 3.76
CA GLN A 107 9.49 2.22 2.62
C GLN A 107 8.42 1.17 2.95
N TRP A 108 8.61 0.44 4.05
CA TRP A 108 7.66 -0.56 4.53
C TRP A 108 6.28 0.04 4.77
N LEU A 109 6.20 1.18 5.47
CA LEU A 109 4.93 1.80 5.80
C LEU A 109 4.19 2.25 4.53
N GLY A 110 4.91 2.81 3.56
CA GLY A 110 4.34 3.19 2.26
C GLY A 110 3.74 1.99 1.53
N GLN A 111 4.50 0.90 1.41
CA GLN A 111 4.04 -0.35 0.80
C GLN A 111 2.84 -0.93 1.57
N TYR A 112 2.94 -1.03 2.89
CA TYR A 112 1.88 -1.57 3.74
C TYR A 112 0.57 -0.79 3.64
N CYS A 113 0.65 0.54 3.54
CA CYS A 113 -0.52 1.41 3.45
C CYS A 113 -1.09 1.51 2.04
N SER A 114 -0.28 1.39 0.99
CA SER A 114 -0.76 1.37 -0.39
C SER A 114 -1.30 0.00 -0.81
N ASP A 115 -0.94 -1.07 -0.11
CA ASP A 115 -1.37 -2.43 -0.43
C ASP A 115 -2.90 -2.59 -0.33
N ASN A 116 -3.52 -2.86 -1.49
CA ASN A 116 -4.91 -3.23 -1.58
C ASN A 116 -5.07 -4.76 -1.72
N LYS A 117 -4.80 -5.48 -0.62
CA LYS A 117 -5.00 -6.96 -0.50
C LYS A 117 -6.36 -7.50 -0.94
N ALA A 118 -7.38 -6.66 -1.11
CA ALA A 118 -8.71 -7.06 -1.54
C ALA A 118 -8.89 -7.05 -3.08
N PHE A 119 -7.96 -6.42 -3.80
CA PHE A 119 -7.99 -6.31 -5.25
C PHE A 119 -6.81 -7.10 -5.83
N GLU A 120 -7.10 -8.24 -6.44
CA GLU A 120 -6.14 -8.91 -7.30
C GLU A 120 -6.17 -8.18 -8.65
N GLY A 121 -5.11 -7.42 -8.94
CA GLY A 121 -5.03 -6.58 -10.12
C GLY A 121 -5.38 -7.35 -11.40
N SER A 122 -6.17 -6.73 -12.28
CA SER A 122 -6.33 -7.19 -13.64
C SER A 122 -5.08 -6.81 -14.43
N CYS A 123 -4.20 -7.77 -14.70
CA CYS A 123 -3.17 -7.57 -15.72
C CYS A 123 -3.88 -7.23 -17.04
N LEU A 124 -3.54 -6.10 -17.65
CA LEU A 124 -4.00 -5.81 -19.01
C LEU A 124 -3.42 -6.86 -19.96
N ASP A 125 -4.25 -7.42 -20.83
CA ASP A 125 -3.84 -8.48 -21.77
C ASP A 125 -2.79 -7.98 -22.79
N ASP A 126 -2.82 -6.69 -23.12
CA ASP A 126 -1.84 -6.02 -23.99
C ASP A 126 -0.87 -5.17 -23.16
N GLN A 127 0.30 -5.74 -22.85
CA GLN A 127 1.38 -5.00 -22.18
C GLN A 127 2.20 -4.20 -23.19
N HIS A 128 2.36 -2.90 -22.94
CA HIS A 128 3.22 -2.03 -23.73
C HIS A 128 4.69 -2.23 -23.34
N VAL A 129 5.56 -2.37 -24.33
CA VAL A 129 7.00 -2.59 -24.13
C VAL A 129 7.75 -1.26 -24.06
N HIS A 130 7.28 -0.26 -24.82
CA HIS A 130 7.89 1.06 -24.89
C HIS A 130 6.94 2.15 -24.44
N TYR A 131 7.50 3.19 -23.81
CA TYR A 131 6.72 4.34 -23.34
C TYR A 131 5.95 5.03 -24.47
N ASP A 132 6.56 5.11 -25.66
CA ASP A 132 5.96 5.73 -26.84
C ASP A 132 4.77 4.92 -27.41
N GLU A 133 4.54 3.70 -26.92
CA GLU A 133 3.39 2.86 -27.27
C GLU A 133 2.17 3.14 -26.40
N LEU A 134 2.33 3.88 -25.29
CA LEU A 134 1.20 4.32 -24.50
C LEU A 134 0.26 5.12 -25.41
N PRO A 135 -1.06 4.83 -25.37
CA PRO A 135 -2.02 5.40 -26.31
C PRO A 135 -1.83 6.91 -26.41
N ASP A 136 -1.62 7.35 -27.66
CA ASP A 136 -1.13 8.69 -27.94
C ASP A 136 -2.01 9.74 -27.27
N SER A 137 -1.31 10.64 -26.58
CA SER A 137 -1.71 11.82 -25.83
C SER A 137 -2.60 12.79 -26.62
N SER A 138 -3.78 12.33 -27.02
CA SER A 138 -4.80 13.27 -27.48
C SER A 138 -4.99 14.31 -26.37
N PRO A 139 -5.18 15.60 -26.69
CA PRO A 139 -5.36 16.63 -25.66
C PRO A 139 -6.61 16.43 -24.76
N HIS A 140 -7.35 15.33 -24.95
CA HIS A 140 -8.52 14.93 -24.19
C HIS A 140 -8.33 13.59 -23.45
N SER A 141 -7.25 12.83 -23.70
CA SER A 141 -6.99 11.59 -22.97
C SER A 141 -6.44 11.94 -21.59
N ARG A 142 -7.34 11.87 -20.61
CA ARG A 142 -6.95 11.96 -19.20
C ARG A 142 -6.58 10.58 -18.73
N LEU A 143 -5.41 10.49 -18.11
CA LEU A 143 -5.03 9.32 -17.35
C LEU A 143 -5.75 9.41 -16.01
N ILE A 144 -6.30 8.31 -15.52
CA ILE A 144 -6.91 8.27 -14.19
C ILE A 144 -6.24 7.19 -13.34
N GLN A 145 -6.09 7.45 -12.05
CA GLN A 145 -5.79 6.40 -11.10
C GLN A 145 -6.94 5.41 -11.08
N SER A 146 -6.62 4.11 -11.11
CA SER A 146 -7.64 3.08 -10.92
C SER A 146 -8.34 3.29 -9.58
N PRO A 147 -9.68 3.23 -9.50
CA PRO A 147 -10.41 3.35 -8.24
C PRO A 147 -10.04 2.30 -7.19
N TYR A 148 -9.33 1.25 -7.60
CA TYR A 148 -8.86 0.17 -6.74
C TYR A 148 -7.37 0.28 -6.38
N SER A 149 -6.65 1.25 -6.94
CA SER A 149 -5.24 1.47 -6.63
C SER A 149 -5.07 2.58 -5.62
N HIS A 150 -4.09 2.42 -4.72
CA HIS A 150 -3.77 3.45 -3.74
C HIS A 150 -2.39 4.04 -4.00
N PHE A 151 -2.36 5.33 -4.32
CA PHE A 151 -1.13 6.08 -4.57
C PHE A 151 -0.73 6.85 -3.32
N LEU A 152 0.47 6.57 -2.80
CA LEU A 152 1.07 7.29 -1.68
C LEU A 152 2.49 7.68 -2.05
N PHE A 153 3.06 8.70 -1.42
CA PHE A 153 4.47 9.01 -1.61
C PHE A 153 5.15 9.45 -0.31
N SER A 154 6.48 9.38 -0.31
CA SER A 154 7.31 10.00 0.73
C SER A 154 8.60 10.55 0.14
N HIS A 155 9.02 11.71 0.63
CA HIS A 155 10.29 12.33 0.23
C HIS A 155 11.51 11.71 0.95
N SER A 156 12.64 11.68 0.24
CA SER A 156 13.96 11.41 0.81
C SER A 156 15.03 12.26 0.08
N GLY A 157 15.28 13.46 0.58
CA GLY A 157 16.22 14.39 -0.05
C GLY A 157 15.71 14.94 -1.38
N GLN A 158 16.44 14.68 -2.48
CA GLN A 158 16.06 15.12 -3.83
C GLN A 158 15.23 14.07 -4.61
N THR A 159 15.09 12.86 -4.07
CA THR A 159 14.26 11.81 -4.66
C THR A 159 13.05 11.54 -3.77
N SER A 160 12.04 10.88 -4.33
CA SER A 160 10.87 10.42 -3.58
C SER A 160 10.63 8.94 -3.86
N LEU A 161 9.94 8.29 -2.95
CA LEU A 161 9.37 6.96 -3.18
C LEU A 161 7.88 7.15 -3.44
N LEU A 162 7.42 6.66 -4.58
CA LEU A 162 6.01 6.45 -4.89
C LEU A 162 5.64 5.03 -4.46
N PHE A 163 4.50 4.86 -3.82
CA PHE A 163 3.97 3.57 -3.39
C PHE A 163 2.63 3.35 -4.07
N VAL A 164 2.52 2.24 -4.80
CA VAL A 164 1.29 1.85 -5.49
C VAL A 164 1.08 0.37 -5.25
N ASP A 165 -0.06 0.01 -4.67
CA ASP A 165 -0.51 -1.38 -4.49
C ASP A 165 0.55 -2.31 -3.85
N GLY A 166 1.22 -1.83 -2.80
CA GLY A 166 2.25 -2.59 -2.08
C GLY A 166 3.65 -2.52 -2.69
N ILE A 167 3.83 -1.88 -3.84
CA ILE A 167 5.12 -1.76 -4.53
C ILE A 167 5.69 -0.35 -4.34
N SER A 168 7.01 -0.23 -4.21
CA SER A 168 7.70 1.06 -4.10
C SER A 168 8.55 1.37 -5.33
N TYR A 169 8.40 2.57 -5.87
CA TYR A 169 9.09 3.07 -7.05
C TYR A 169 9.92 4.32 -6.72
N PRO A 170 11.22 4.36 -7.02
CA PRO A 170 12.00 5.58 -6.91
C PRO A 170 11.62 6.53 -8.05
N VAL A 171 11.20 7.75 -7.70
CA VAL A 171 10.76 8.77 -8.66
C VAL A 171 11.28 10.16 -8.27
N SER A 172 11.19 11.10 -9.20
CA SER A 172 11.45 12.51 -8.91
C SER A 172 10.39 13.08 -7.96
N LYS A 173 10.76 14.12 -7.20
CA LYS A 173 9.84 14.78 -6.27
C LYS A 173 8.60 15.34 -6.97
N MET A 174 8.81 16.03 -8.10
CA MET A 174 7.73 16.66 -8.85
C MET A 174 6.74 15.62 -9.37
N PHE A 175 7.24 14.50 -9.91
CA PHE A 175 6.40 13.40 -10.40
C PHE A 175 5.53 12.80 -9.29
N ALA A 176 6.12 12.53 -8.11
CA ALA A 176 5.39 11.98 -6.97
C ALA A 176 4.27 12.89 -6.46
N GLU A 177 4.53 14.20 -6.39
CA GLU A 177 3.52 15.17 -5.97
C GLU A 177 2.40 15.27 -7.02
N MET A 178 2.74 15.40 -8.31
CA MET A 178 1.75 15.56 -9.39
C MET A 178 0.86 14.33 -9.56
N ILE A 179 1.44 13.12 -9.54
CA ILE A 179 0.66 11.90 -9.76
C ILE A 179 -0.29 11.60 -8.61
N CYS A 180 0.00 12.08 -7.39
CA CYS A 180 -0.80 11.83 -6.18
C CYS A 180 -1.73 13.01 -5.79
N GLU A 181 -1.72 14.12 -6.52
CA GLU A 181 -2.53 15.32 -6.19
C GLU A 181 -4.02 15.08 -6.45
N ASP A 182 -4.36 14.42 -7.56
CA ASP A 182 -5.71 14.19 -8.03
C ASP A 182 -5.81 12.80 -8.70
N ASP A 183 -7.00 12.22 -8.74
CA ASP A 183 -7.24 10.95 -9.44
C ASP A 183 -7.24 11.15 -10.97
N GLN A 184 -7.54 12.36 -11.44
CA GLN A 184 -7.47 12.79 -12.83
C GLN A 184 -6.12 13.44 -13.12
N ILE A 185 -5.31 12.75 -13.91
CA ILE A 185 -3.94 13.15 -14.21
C ILE A 185 -3.88 13.76 -15.62
N ASP A 186 -3.37 15.00 -15.69
CA ASP A 186 -2.96 15.62 -16.95
C ASP A 186 -1.66 14.98 -17.44
N TYR A 187 -1.78 14.05 -18.39
CA TYR A 187 -0.66 13.30 -18.94
C TYR A 187 0.40 14.23 -19.56
N GLN A 188 -0.01 15.29 -20.26
CA GLN A 188 0.94 16.19 -20.93
C GLN A 188 1.73 16.99 -19.90
N GLN A 189 1.05 17.50 -18.86
CA GLN A 189 1.73 18.20 -17.78
C GLN A 189 2.68 17.27 -17.02
N LEU A 190 2.27 16.03 -16.73
CA LEU A 190 3.10 15.05 -16.05
C LEU A 190 4.34 14.68 -16.87
N ASP A 191 4.18 14.38 -18.16
CA ASP A 191 5.27 13.97 -19.05
C ASP A 191 6.31 15.08 -19.27
N ASN A 192 5.87 16.35 -19.31
CA ASN A 192 6.77 17.50 -19.42
C ASN A 192 7.75 17.63 -18.25
N HIS A 193 7.39 17.11 -17.08
CA HIS A 193 8.19 17.14 -15.86
C HIS A 193 8.81 15.80 -15.49
N ALA A 194 8.42 14.72 -16.19
CA ALA A 194 8.90 13.37 -15.95
C ALA A 194 10.36 13.20 -16.40
N THR A 195 11.16 12.57 -15.56
CA THR A 195 12.47 12.05 -15.95
C THR A 195 12.32 10.72 -16.70
N ASP A 196 13.38 10.23 -17.35
CA ASP A 196 13.35 8.92 -18.02
C ASP A 196 13.03 7.75 -17.04
N GLY A 197 13.47 7.89 -15.78
CA GLY A 197 13.10 6.95 -14.71
C GLY A 197 11.61 7.02 -14.38
N ASP A 198 11.05 8.22 -14.29
CA ASP A 198 9.62 8.42 -14.02
C ASP A 198 8.74 7.86 -15.16
N ARG A 199 9.14 8.04 -16.42
CA ARG A 199 8.45 7.46 -17.59
C ARG A 199 8.42 5.93 -17.55
N THR A 200 9.51 5.31 -17.11
CA THR A 200 9.56 3.84 -16.92
C THR A 200 8.57 3.39 -15.85
N VAL A 201 8.46 4.14 -14.76
CA VAL A 201 7.46 3.89 -13.70
C VAL A 201 6.05 4.08 -14.24
N LEU A 202 5.79 5.17 -14.98
CA LEU A 202 4.47 5.44 -15.55
C LEU A 202 3.99 4.32 -16.49
N LEU A 203 4.87 3.83 -17.37
CA LEU A 203 4.60 2.67 -18.22
C LEU A 203 4.26 1.42 -17.40
N THR A 204 5.02 1.18 -16.33
CA THR A 204 4.77 0.05 -15.43
C THR A 204 3.38 0.16 -14.80
N LEU A 205 3.03 1.34 -14.26
CA LEU A 205 1.74 1.59 -13.61
C LEU A 205 0.56 1.47 -14.57
N PHE A 206 0.74 1.84 -15.84
CA PHE A 206 -0.27 1.63 -16.87
C PHE A 206 -0.45 0.13 -17.15
N ASN A 207 0.64 -0.59 -17.40
CA ASN A 207 0.61 -2.02 -17.69
C ASN A 207 0.06 -2.87 -16.54
N THR A 208 0.25 -2.45 -15.29
CA THR A 208 -0.33 -3.11 -14.11
C THR A 208 -1.80 -2.76 -13.88
N GLY A 209 -2.38 -1.87 -14.69
CA GLY A 209 -3.75 -1.38 -14.53
C GLY A 209 -3.95 -0.43 -13.35
N SER A 210 -2.86 0.06 -12.74
CA SER A 210 -2.94 1.06 -11.67
C SER A 210 -3.28 2.44 -12.22
N LEU A 211 -2.96 2.68 -13.49
CA LEU A 211 -3.39 3.84 -14.26
C LEU A 211 -4.17 3.35 -15.48
N ILE A 212 -5.31 3.99 -15.76
CA ILE A 212 -6.19 3.65 -16.89
C ILE A 212 -6.59 4.92 -17.66
N LEU A 213 -7.13 4.78 -18.86
CA LEU A 213 -7.64 5.91 -19.62
C LEU A 213 -9.06 6.28 -19.18
N SER A 214 -9.35 7.57 -19.14
CA SER A 214 -10.71 8.09 -18.94
C SER A 214 -11.60 7.67 -20.12
N GLY A 215 -12.31 6.56 -19.96
CA GLY A 215 -13.13 5.93 -21.00
C GLY A 215 -13.28 4.41 -20.85
N ASP A 216 -12.38 3.76 -20.13
CA ASP A 216 -12.35 2.30 -19.93
C ASP A 216 -12.97 1.84 -18.58
N SER A 217 -13.84 2.66 -17.97
CA SER A 217 -14.51 2.36 -16.68
C SER A 217 -16.03 2.22 -16.79
#